data_AF-A0A383U1V1-F1
#
_entry.id   AF-A0A383U1V1-F1
#
_cell.length_a   1.000
_cell.length_b   1.000
_cell.length_c   1.000
_cell.angle_alpha   90.00
_cell.angle_beta   90.00
_cell.angle_gamma   90.00
#
_symmetry.space_group_name_H-M   'P 1'
#
loop_
_entity.id
_entity.type
_entity.pdbx_description
1 polymer ?
#
loop_
_entity_poly.entity_id
_entity_poly.type
_entity_poly.pdbx_seq_one_letter_code
_entity_poly.pdbx_strand_id
1 'polypeptide(L)'
;MKLIKKYKFFIVVLLLLGVFVAIFSLNTSKSKEAIKQMRKASNQEQVENIWNKYIDDINSNNGREKLIKSVKEKLATMKLSDNDIAEWHNKFRVYSDTKPALNLIIVPDLSFRINQIPNTAKYDKEIIEKIYEEFFKRAKNNKSKDKLVLEVTDQSQANGIFGDIAKGLTIDLTNRENNQRALDYLNEKEAKFKDNLNELYKTALKNTSGADYVYYFKRILPDRIKKSDINTEYINKVIILTDGYLEANNKIYTKIEDNNVWKSAVANGSHVDLLEENNLFIPNMNYTLPNTEILVLEITERDNGIGWHKEFLSAYWKKWFKDMNVQNINDNNDDFFRLHNNNTDETINIVRKFLN
;
A
#
# COMPACT_ATOMS: atom_id res chain seq x y z
N MET A 1 -37.72 1.33 -59.58
CA MET A 1 -36.32 1.21 -59.11
C MET A 1 -36.01 1.88 -57.75
N LYS A 2 -36.71 2.96 -57.33
CA LYS A 2 -36.47 3.65 -56.03
C LYS A 2 -36.96 2.88 -54.79
N LEU A 3 -38.05 2.09 -54.87
CA LEU A 3 -38.55 1.31 -53.72
C LEU A 3 -37.56 0.22 -53.26
N ILE A 4 -36.91 -0.48 -54.20
CA ILE A 4 -35.98 -1.59 -53.90
C ILE A 4 -34.75 -1.10 -53.12
N LYS A 5 -34.29 0.14 -53.35
CA LYS A 5 -33.20 0.74 -52.58
C LYS A 5 -33.59 1.00 -51.11
N LYS A 6 -34.85 1.29 -50.82
CA LYS A 6 -35.34 1.60 -49.46
C LYS A 6 -35.44 0.35 -48.58
N TYR A 7 -35.82 -0.80 -49.16
CA TYR A 7 -35.90 -2.08 -48.43
C TYR A 7 -34.54 -2.76 -48.27
N LYS A 8 -33.58 -2.55 -49.18
CA LYS A 8 -32.21 -3.09 -49.04
C LYS A 8 -31.53 -2.62 -47.76
N PHE A 9 -31.69 -1.34 -47.40
CA PHE A 9 -31.14 -0.81 -46.15
C PHE A 9 -31.75 -1.51 -44.92
N PHE A 10 -33.08 -1.72 -44.92
CA PHE A 10 -33.78 -2.37 -43.81
C PHE A 10 -33.40 -3.85 -43.66
N ILE A 11 -33.22 -4.57 -44.77
CA ILE A 11 -32.77 -5.97 -44.78
C ILE A 11 -31.33 -6.09 -44.24
N VAL A 12 -30.43 -5.17 -44.62
CA VAL A 12 -29.06 -5.13 -44.10
C VAL A 12 -29.04 -4.87 -42.59
N VAL A 13 -29.87 -3.93 -42.10
CA VAL A 13 -30.00 -3.66 -40.66
C VAL A 13 -30.53 -4.89 -39.90
N LEU A 14 -31.56 -5.57 -40.43
CA LEU A 14 -32.10 -6.79 -39.82
C LEU A 14 -31.10 -7.95 -39.81
N LEU A 15 -30.31 -8.11 -40.88
CA LEU A 15 -29.23 -9.10 -40.92
C LEU A 15 -28.13 -8.79 -39.91
N LEU A 16 -27.70 -7.53 -39.81
CA LEU A 16 -26.73 -7.09 -38.81
C LEU A 16 -27.26 -7.30 -37.38
N LEU A 17 -28.54 -7.03 -37.13
CA LEU A 17 -29.18 -7.26 -35.84
C LEU A 17 -29.26 -8.77 -35.51
N GLY A 18 -29.59 -9.61 -36.50
CA GLY A 18 -29.63 -11.06 -36.34
C GLY A 18 -28.25 -11.65 -36.03
N VAL A 19 -27.22 -11.20 -36.74
CA VAL A 19 -25.82 -11.57 -36.47
C VAL A 19 -25.39 -11.09 -35.07
N PHE A 20 -25.75 -9.86 -34.69
CA PHE A 20 -25.46 -9.32 -33.36
C PHE A 20 -26.12 -10.15 -32.25
N VAL A 21 -27.40 -10.50 -32.38
CA VAL A 21 -28.11 -11.35 -31.41
C VAL A 21 -27.53 -12.75 -31.35
N ALA A 22 -27.15 -13.35 -32.49
CA ALA A 22 -26.55 -14.68 -32.54
C ALA A 22 -25.18 -14.71 -31.85
N ILE A 23 -24.31 -13.72 -32.10
CA ILE A 23 -23.01 -13.58 -31.44
C ILE A 23 -23.18 -13.41 -29.93
N PHE A 24 -24.13 -12.56 -29.51
CA PHE A 24 -24.41 -12.34 -28.08
C PHE A 24 -24.95 -13.61 -27.39
N SER A 25 -25.86 -14.34 -28.05
CA SER A 25 -26.45 -15.57 -27.51
C SER A 25 -25.44 -16.70 -27.38
N LEU A 26 -24.57 -16.91 -28.38
CA LEU A 26 -23.52 -17.94 -28.32
C LEU A 26 -22.51 -17.68 -27.21
N ASN A 27 -22.09 -16.43 -27.00
CA ASN A 27 -21.19 -16.06 -25.90
C ASN A 27 -21.80 -16.26 -24.51
N THR A 28 -23.11 -16.04 -24.36
CA THR A 28 -23.80 -16.34 -23.09
C THR A 28 -23.90 -17.84 -22.80
N SER A 29 -23.80 -18.69 -23.82
CA SER A 29 -23.87 -20.16 -23.66
C SER A 29 -22.62 -20.73 -23.00
N LYS A 30 -21.42 -20.35 -23.47
CA LYS A 30 -20.14 -20.88 -22.93
C LYS A 30 -19.91 -20.49 -21.48
N SER A 31 -20.15 -19.23 -21.12
CA SER A 31 -20.02 -18.75 -19.73
C SER A 31 -20.97 -19.45 -18.76
N LYS A 32 -22.22 -19.72 -19.19
CA LYS A 32 -23.18 -20.49 -18.38
C LYS A 32 -22.73 -21.93 -18.16
N GLU A 33 -22.22 -22.59 -19.19
CA GLU A 33 -21.72 -23.97 -19.07
C GLU A 33 -20.48 -24.04 -18.16
N ALA A 34 -19.54 -23.09 -18.30
CA ALA A 34 -18.38 -22.98 -17.42
C ALA A 34 -18.80 -22.84 -15.95
N ILE A 35 -19.74 -21.93 -15.64
CA ILE A 35 -20.27 -21.73 -14.28
C ILE A 35 -20.96 -22.99 -13.75
N LYS A 36 -21.70 -23.72 -14.60
CA LYS A 36 -22.35 -24.98 -14.23
C LYS A 36 -21.33 -26.05 -13.85
N GLN A 37 -20.23 -26.17 -14.60
CA GLN A 37 -19.14 -27.09 -14.27
C GLN A 37 -18.37 -26.63 -13.03
N MET A 38 -18.14 -25.32 -12.87
CA MET A 38 -17.45 -24.74 -11.70
C MET A 38 -18.13 -25.12 -10.38
N ARG A 39 -19.47 -25.13 -10.36
CA ARG A 39 -20.25 -25.57 -9.19
C ARG A 39 -20.01 -27.02 -8.81
N LYS A 40 -19.64 -27.88 -9.75
CA LYS A 40 -19.38 -29.31 -9.54
C LYS A 40 -17.92 -29.63 -9.17
N ALA A 41 -17.00 -28.68 -9.36
CA ALA A 41 -15.61 -28.89 -8.98
C ALA A 41 -15.51 -29.20 -7.47
N SER A 42 -14.61 -30.08 -7.07
CA SER A 42 -14.38 -30.47 -5.67
C SER A 42 -13.00 -30.05 -5.16
N ASN A 43 -12.07 -29.73 -6.04
CA ASN A 43 -10.70 -29.35 -5.69
C ASN A 43 -10.15 -28.24 -6.62
N GLN A 44 -8.98 -27.70 -6.27
CA GLN A 44 -8.32 -26.61 -7.00
C GLN A 44 -7.95 -26.99 -8.43
N GLU A 45 -7.44 -28.20 -8.65
CA GLU A 45 -7.06 -28.69 -9.98
C GLU A 45 -8.26 -28.71 -10.95
N GLN A 46 -9.43 -29.14 -10.49
CA GLN A 46 -10.64 -29.11 -11.30
C GLN A 46 -11.09 -27.68 -11.61
N VAL A 47 -10.98 -26.76 -10.64
CA VAL A 47 -11.27 -25.33 -10.86
C VAL A 47 -10.36 -24.77 -11.94
N GLU A 48 -9.06 -25.07 -11.86
CA GLU A 48 -8.05 -24.67 -12.84
C GLU A 48 -8.31 -25.26 -14.23
N ASN A 49 -8.62 -26.56 -14.31
CA ASN A 49 -8.96 -27.21 -15.58
C ASN A 49 -10.19 -26.57 -16.24
N ILE A 50 -11.21 -26.21 -15.47
CA ILE A 50 -12.39 -25.51 -15.99
C ILE A 50 -12.02 -24.07 -16.42
N TRP A 51 -11.22 -23.37 -15.63
CA TRP A 51 -10.74 -22.02 -15.98
C TRP A 51 -10.00 -22.04 -17.32
N ASN A 52 -8.96 -22.86 -17.45
CA ASN A 52 -8.12 -22.97 -18.65
C ASN A 52 -8.94 -23.40 -19.88
N LYS A 53 -9.95 -24.26 -19.70
CA LYS A 53 -10.82 -24.71 -20.79
C LYS A 53 -11.72 -23.61 -21.35
N TYR A 54 -12.16 -22.66 -20.52
CA TYR A 54 -13.24 -21.74 -20.90
C TYR A 54 -12.86 -20.26 -20.95
N ILE A 55 -11.83 -19.80 -20.26
CA ILE A 55 -11.59 -18.35 -20.07
C ILE A 55 -11.30 -17.61 -21.39
N ASP A 56 -10.44 -18.18 -22.24
CA ASP A 56 -10.08 -17.62 -23.56
C ASP A 56 -11.27 -17.64 -24.53
N ASP A 57 -12.10 -18.66 -24.39
CA ASP A 57 -13.26 -18.93 -25.21
C ASP A 57 -14.45 -17.98 -24.94
N ILE A 58 -14.41 -17.23 -23.84
CA ILE A 58 -15.43 -16.24 -23.47
C ILE A 58 -14.99 -14.87 -23.95
N ASN A 59 -15.52 -14.42 -25.09
CA ASN A 59 -15.14 -13.13 -25.70
C ASN A 59 -15.76 -11.89 -25.03
N SER A 60 -16.77 -12.06 -24.16
CA SER A 60 -17.47 -10.93 -23.54
C SER A 60 -16.94 -10.63 -22.13
N ASN A 61 -16.63 -9.37 -21.84
CA ASN A 61 -16.17 -8.92 -20.52
C ASN A 61 -17.13 -9.34 -19.39
N ASN A 62 -18.44 -9.13 -19.56
CA ASN A 62 -19.46 -9.56 -18.58
C ASN A 62 -19.46 -11.08 -18.35
N GLY A 63 -19.20 -11.88 -19.38
CA GLY A 63 -19.07 -13.33 -19.26
C GLY A 63 -17.84 -13.72 -18.44
N ARG A 64 -16.69 -13.07 -18.68
CA ARG A 64 -15.45 -13.28 -17.93
C ARG A 64 -15.61 -12.86 -16.47
N GLU A 65 -16.19 -11.70 -16.20
CA GLU A 65 -16.47 -11.23 -14.84
C GLU A 65 -17.34 -12.23 -14.05
N LYS A 66 -18.37 -12.80 -14.68
CA LYS A 66 -19.21 -13.83 -14.05
C LYS A 66 -18.44 -15.12 -13.77
N LEU A 67 -17.58 -15.55 -14.69
CA LEU A 67 -16.74 -16.72 -14.48
C LEU A 67 -15.73 -16.48 -13.34
N ILE A 68 -15.01 -15.35 -13.35
CA ILE A 68 -14.08 -14.95 -12.28
C ILE A 68 -14.80 -14.96 -10.93
N LYS A 69 -16.00 -14.37 -10.85
CA LYS A 69 -16.80 -14.39 -9.63
C LYS A 69 -17.10 -15.81 -9.17
N SER A 70 -17.54 -16.70 -10.07
CA SER A 70 -17.83 -18.09 -9.73
C SER A 70 -16.57 -18.87 -9.30
N VAL A 71 -15.41 -18.58 -9.88
CA VAL A 71 -14.12 -19.16 -9.48
C VAL A 71 -13.76 -18.70 -8.08
N LYS A 72 -13.81 -17.39 -7.81
CA LYS A 72 -13.53 -16.82 -6.48
C LYS A 72 -14.44 -17.41 -5.40
N GLU A 73 -15.75 -17.46 -5.66
CA GLU A 73 -16.73 -18.08 -4.76
C GLU A 73 -16.39 -19.54 -4.47
N LYS A 74 -15.94 -20.28 -5.49
CA LYS A 74 -15.60 -21.69 -5.33
C LYS A 74 -14.30 -21.89 -4.56
N LEU A 75 -13.25 -21.17 -4.94
CA LEU A 75 -11.94 -21.20 -4.28
C LEU A 75 -12.00 -20.70 -2.84
N ALA A 76 -12.90 -19.78 -2.50
CA ALA A 76 -13.12 -19.32 -1.12
C ALA A 76 -13.61 -20.44 -0.18
N THR A 77 -14.13 -21.55 -0.73
CA THR A 77 -14.51 -22.74 0.05
C THR A 77 -13.35 -23.72 0.27
N MET A 78 -12.17 -23.44 -0.32
CA MET A 78 -11.00 -24.30 -0.29
C MET A 78 -9.92 -23.72 0.64
N LYS A 79 -9.07 -24.59 1.18
CA LYS A 79 -7.89 -24.17 1.94
C LYS A 79 -6.74 -23.90 0.98
N LEU A 80 -6.54 -22.62 0.65
CA LEU A 80 -5.48 -22.16 -0.24
C LEU A 80 -4.26 -21.70 0.56
N SER A 81 -3.05 -21.93 0.03
CA SER A 81 -1.84 -21.28 0.51
C SER A 81 -1.73 -19.84 -0.02
N ASP A 82 -0.83 -19.04 0.56
CA ASP A 82 -0.59 -17.67 0.11
C ASP A 82 -0.04 -17.63 -1.33
N ASN A 83 0.74 -18.64 -1.72
CA ASN A 83 1.24 -18.81 -3.08
C ASN A 83 0.11 -19.12 -4.06
N ASP A 84 -0.84 -19.99 -3.69
CA ASP A 84 -2.03 -20.27 -4.51
C ASP A 84 -2.85 -19.01 -4.74
N ILE A 85 -3.08 -18.23 -3.67
CA ILE A 85 -3.84 -16.97 -3.74
C ILE A 85 -3.14 -15.98 -4.69
N ALA A 86 -1.82 -15.83 -4.59
CA ALA A 86 -1.04 -14.96 -5.47
C ALA A 86 -1.11 -15.41 -6.94
N GLU A 87 -1.01 -16.72 -7.20
CA GLU A 87 -1.11 -17.28 -8.55
C GLU A 87 -2.49 -17.02 -9.17
N TRP A 88 -3.56 -17.21 -8.41
CA TRP A 88 -4.92 -16.91 -8.86
C TRP A 88 -5.14 -15.42 -9.14
N HIS A 89 -4.61 -14.53 -8.31
CA HIS A 89 -4.66 -13.09 -8.61
C HIS A 89 -3.93 -12.73 -9.90
N ASN A 90 -2.78 -13.35 -10.17
CA ASN A 90 -2.09 -13.20 -11.46
C ASN A 90 -2.99 -13.65 -12.63
N LYS A 91 -3.65 -14.81 -12.50
CA LYS A 91 -4.61 -15.30 -13.51
C LYS A 91 -5.77 -14.33 -13.71
N PHE A 92 -6.34 -13.76 -12.64
CA PHE A 92 -7.45 -12.81 -12.76
C PHE A 92 -7.07 -11.49 -13.42
N ARG A 93 -5.87 -10.97 -13.14
CA ARG A 93 -5.37 -9.71 -13.72
C ARG A 93 -5.31 -9.71 -15.24
N VAL A 94 -5.03 -10.86 -15.86
CA VAL A 94 -5.00 -10.99 -17.32
C VAL A 94 -6.37 -10.64 -17.95
N TYR A 95 -7.47 -10.87 -17.22
CA TYR A 95 -8.83 -10.75 -17.73
C TYR A 95 -9.67 -9.70 -16.99
N SER A 96 -9.08 -8.96 -16.05
CA SER A 96 -9.77 -7.97 -15.24
C SER A 96 -8.91 -6.73 -15.03
N ASP A 97 -9.47 -5.57 -15.32
CA ASP A 97 -8.85 -4.26 -15.02
C ASP A 97 -8.91 -3.90 -13.52
N THR A 98 -9.20 -4.87 -12.65
CA THR A 98 -9.31 -4.62 -11.21
C THR A 98 -7.90 -4.44 -10.63
N LYS A 99 -7.57 -3.20 -10.26
CA LYS A 99 -6.35 -2.92 -9.51
C LYS A 99 -6.42 -3.53 -8.11
N PRO A 100 -5.29 -3.96 -7.53
CA PRO A 100 -5.24 -4.38 -6.14
C PRO A 100 -5.69 -3.25 -5.21
N ALA A 101 -6.32 -3.62 -4.11
CA ALA A 101 -6.71 -2.69 -3.05
C ALA A 101 -5.45 -2.20 -2.32
N LEU A 102 -5.34 -0.89 -2.17
CA LEU A 102 -4.24 -0.27 -1.46
C LEU A 102 -4.54 -0.26 0.05
N ASN A 103 -3.64 -0.81 0.86
CA ASN A 103 -3.59 -0.59 2.30
C ASN A 103 -2.42 0.34 2.61
N LEU A 104 -2.72 1.63 2.76
CA LEU A 104 -1.74 2.70 2.98
C LEU A 104 -1.67 3.05 4.47
N ILE A 105 -0.47 2.94 5.03
CA ILE A 105 -0.17 3.24 6.43
C ILE A 105 0.81 4.41 6.45
N ILE A 106 0.51 5.48 7.18
CA ILE A 106 1.39 6.63 7.34
C ILE A 106 1.83 6.68 8.81
N VAL A 107 3.14 6.76 9.04
CA VAL A 107 3.74 6.73 10.38
C VAL A 107 4.61 7.98 10.57
N PRO A 108 4.01 9.12 10.96
CA PRO A 108 4.80 10.27 11.35
C PRO A 108 5.49 10.02 12.70
N ASP A 109 6.78 10.31 12.73
CA ASP A 109 7.55 10.41 13.95
C ASP A 109 7.18 11.72 14.65
N LEU A 110 6.43 11.60 15.74
CA LEU A 110 5.99 12.72 16.58
C LEU A 110 6.90 12.95 17.78
N SER A 111 8.12 12.40 17.75
CA SER A 111 9.09 12.54 18.83
C SER A 111 9.67 13.95 18.93
N PHE A 112 10.67 14.15 19.78
CA PHE A 112 11.36 15.43 19.96
C PHE A 112 11.79 16.11 18.64
N ARG A 113 11.97 15.38 17.53
CA ARG A 113 12.28 15.98 16.23
C ARG A 113 11.30 17.07 15.80
N ILE A 114 10.01 16.95 16.15
CA ILE A 114 9.00 17.95 15.74
C ILE A 114 9.20 19.30 16.44
N ASN A 115 9.90 19.29 17.59
CA ASN A 115 10.28 20.48 18.35
C ASN A 115 11.72 20.95 18.03
N GLN A 116 12.64 20.02 17.76
CA GLN A 116 14.06 20.31 17.55
C GLN A 116 14.35 20.80 16.14
N ILE A 117 13.69 20.25 15.14
CA ILE A 117 13.92 20.58 13.73
C ILE A 117 12.85 21.60 13.30
N PRO A 118 13.23 22.83 12.93
CA PRO A 118 12.28 23.88 12.58
C PRO A 118 11.33 23.47 11.45
N ASN A 119 10.06 23.87 11.56
CA ASN A 119 9.00 23.62 10.57
C ASN A 119 8.65 22.15 10.29
N THR A 120 9.23 21.17 10.97
CA THR A 120 8.93 19.73 10.79
C THR A 120 7.43 19.43 10.83
N ALA A 121 6.74 19.90 11.87
CA ALA A 121 5.29 19.72 12.00
C ALA A 121 4.49 20.37 10.86
N LYS A 122 5.01 21.42 10.21
CA LYS A 122 4.38 22.03 9.04
C LYS A 122 4.57 21.15 7.82
N TYR A 123 5.81 20.73 7.55
CA TYR A 123 6.16 19.91 6.38
C TYR A 123 5.48 18.55 6.42
N ASP A 124 5.50 17.86 7.57
CA ASP A 124 4.84 16.56 7.69
C ASP A 124 3.34 16.68 7.40
N LYS A 125 2.66 17.72 7.93
CA LYS A 125 1.23 17.94 7.66
C LYS A 125 0.97 18.17 6.18
N GLU A 126 1.78 19.00 5.52
CA GLU A 126 1.66 19.27 4.09
C GLU A 126 1.84 17.97 3.27
N ILE A 127 2.83 17.15 3.61
CA ILE A 127 3.07 15.84 2.98
C ILE A 127 1.89 14.90 3.21
N ILE A 128 1.38 14.79 4.45
CA ILE A 128 0.25 13.92 4.80
C ILE A 128 -1.04 14.35 4.06
N GLU A 129 -1.31 15.65 3.98
CA GLU A 129 -2.45 16.18 3.23
C GLU A 129 -2.33 15.86 1.74
N LYS A 130 -1.13 15.94 1.16
CA LYS A 130 -0.88 15.58 -0.23
C LYS A 130 -0.98 14.06 -0.46
N ILE A 131 -0.51 13.24 0.47
CA ILE A 131 -0.74 11.79 0.45
C ILE A 131 -2.23 11.49 0.45
N TYR A 132 -3.01 12.17 1.30
CA TYR A 132 -4.47 12.05 1.34
C TYR A 132 -5.10 12.42 0.00
N GLU A 133 -4.69 13.52 -0.64
CA GLU A 133 -5.20 13.92 -1.95
C GLU A 133 -4.96 12.84 -3.02
N GLU A 134 -3.78 12.23 -3.04
CA GLU A 134 -3.47 11.14 -3.99
C GLU A 134 -4.25 9.85 -3.68
N PHE A 135 -4.37 9.50 -2.39
CA PHE A 135 -5.25 8.42 -1.95
C PHE A 135 -6.69 8.66 -2.40
N PHE A 136 -7.24 9.86 -2.18
CA PHE A 136 -8.60 10.24 -2.58
C PHE A 136 -8.80 10.06 -4.09
N LYS A 137 -7.88 10.56 -4.92
CA LYS A 137 -7.94 10.43 -6.39
C LYS A 137 -8.03 8.98 -6.84
N ARG A 138 -7.29 8.08 -6.19
CA ARG A 138 -7.31 6.64 -6.42
C ARG A 138 -8.61 5.99 -5.93
N ALA A 139 -9.00 6.30 -4.70
CA ALA A 139 -9.98 5.55 -3.93
C ALA A 139 -11.45 5.96 -4.19
N LYS A 140 -11.71 7.11 -4.85
CA LYS A 140 -13.06 7.64 -5.11
C LYS A 140 -13.99 6.74 -5.94
N ASN A 141 -13.49 5.65 -6.55
CA ASN A 141 -14.32 4.69 -7.26
C ASN A 141 -15.12 3.83 -6.27
N ASN A 142 -16.42 3.65 -6.53
CA ASN A 142 -17.32 2.87 -5.66
C ASN A 142 -16.88 1.42 -5.43
N LYS A 143 -16.09 0.82 -6.33
CA LYS A 143 -15.54 -0.53 -6.16
C LYS A 143 -14.27 -0.59 -5.30
N SER A 144 -13.71 0.56 -4.92
CA SER A 144 -12.48 0.60 -4.13
C SER A 144 -12.68 -0.05 -2.76
N LYS A 145 -11.67 -0.81 -2.37
CA LYS A 145 -11.49 -1.41 -1.05
C LYS A 145 -10.25 -0.86 -0.36
N ASP A 146 -9.79 0.30 -0.83
CA ASP A 146 -8.58 0.94 -0.32
C ASP A 146 -8.79 1.39 1.13
N LYS A 147 -7.69 1.39 1.88
CA LYS A 147 -7.65 1.81 3.28
C LYS A 147 -6.47 2.74 3.48
N LEU A 148 -6.70 3.82 4.23
CA LEU A 148 -5.69 4.75 4.71
C LEU A 148 -5.74 4.77 6.23
N VAL A 149 -4.59 4.63 6.88
CA VAL A 149 -4.45 4.75 8.33
C VAL A 149 -3.24 5.63 8.63
N LEU A 150 -3.41 6.61 9.50
CA LEU A 150 -2.28 7.28 10.15
C LEU A 150 -2.08 6.65 11.54
N GLU A 151 -0.89 6.11 11.78
CA GLU A 151 -0.48 5.48 13.03
C GLU A 151 0.69 6.24 13.65
N VAL A 152 0.89 6.13 14.96
CA VAL A 152 2.07 6.67 15.65
C VAL A 152 2.89 5.54 16.25
N THR A 153 4.19 5.76 16.42
CA THR A 153 5.10 4.75 16.96
C THR A 153 4.82 4.43 18.43
N ASP A 154 4.36 5.42 19.19
CA ASP A 154 3.97 5.26 20.59
C ASP A 154 2.71 6.09 20.88
N GLN A 155 1.65 5.44 21.37
CA GLN A 155 0.38 6.09 21.71
C GLN A 155 0.53 7.13 22.84
N SER A 156 1.59 7.02 23.67
CA SER A 156 1.92 8.01 24.68
C SER A 156 2.29 9.38 24.06
N GLN A 157 2.76 9.42 22.81
CA GLN A 157 3.10 10.66 22.08
C GLN A 157 1.90 11.61 21.92
N ALA A 158 0.68 11.08 21.95
CA ALA A 158 -0.54 11.90 21.94
C ALA A 158 -1.29 11.86 23.27
N ASN A 159 -0.57 11.64 24.39
CA ASN A 159 -1.10 11.65 25.75
C ASN A 159 -2.30 10.70 25.96
N GLY A 160 -2.30 9.53 25.31
CA GLY A 160 -3.41 8.58 25.37
C GLY A 160 -4.69 9.01 24.62
N ILE A 161 -4.76 10.25 24.13
CA ILE A 161 -5.87 10.79 23.31
C ILE A 161 -5.77 10.28 21.86
N PHE A 162 -4.63 9.66 21.50
CA PHE A 162 -4.41 9.09 20.17
C PHE A 162 -5.57 8.21 19.71
N GLY A 163 -6.17 7.41 20.59
CA GLY A 163 -7.26 6.51 20.22
C GLY A 163 -8.47 7.19 19.56
N ASP A 164 -8.82 8.41 20.00
CA ASP A 164 -9.96 9.15 19.44
C ASP A 164 -9.58 9.98 18.21
N ILE A 165 -8.38 10.57 18.20
CA ILE A 165 -7.82 11.26 17.03
C ILE A 165 -7.60 10.25 15.88
N ALA A 166 -7.09 9.06 16.17
CA ALA A 166 -6.75 8.01 15.19
C ALA A 166 -7.97 7.48 14.44
N LYS A 167 -9.14 7.40 15.09
CA LYS A 167 -10.40 7.05 14.40
C LYS A 167 -10.72 8.05 13.29
N GLY A 168 -10.42 9.33 13.50
CA GLY A 168 -10.61 10.39 12.52
C GLY A 168 -9.52 10.44 11.44
N LEU A 169 -8.38 9.78 11.67
CA LEU A 169 -7.27 9.66 10.74
C LEU A 169 -7.24 8.30 10.00
N THR A 170 -8.36 7.57 10.06
CA THR A 170 -8.55 6.30 9.35
C THR A 170 -9.67 6.46 8.33
N ILE A 171 -9.40 6.03 7.10
CA ILE A 171 -10.40 5.83 6.06
C ILE A 171 -10.37 4.35 5.68
N ASP A 172 -11.50 3.66 5.83
CA ASP A 172 -11.61 2.25 5.47
C ASP A 172 -12.79 2.03 4.51
N LEU A 173 -12.48 1.87 3.21
CA LEU A 173 -13.52 1.64 2.20
C LEU A 173 -14.03 0.19 2.16
N THR A 174 -13.45 -0.71 2.95
CA THR A 174 -13.89 -2.13 3.02
C THR A 174 -15.20 -2.29 3.79
N ASN A 175 -15.45 -1.42 4.78
CA ASN A 175 -16.56 -1.52 5.72
C ASN A 175 -17.56 -0.36 5.61
N ARG A 176 -17.78 0.17 4.40
CA ARG A 176 -18.73 1.27 4.18
C ARG A 176 -20.17 0.81 4.46
N GLU A 177 -20.95 1.65 5.14
CA GLU A 177 -22.36 1.39 5.37
C GLU A 177 -23.16 1.37 4.05
N ASN A 178 -24.09 0.41 3.91
CA ASN A 178 -25.20 0.35 2.97
C ASN A 178 -25.02 1.08 1.62
N ASN A 179 -24.17 0.56 0.73
CA ASN A 179 -24.02 1.05 -0.65
C ASN A 179 -23.65 2.53 -0.80
N GLN A 180 -23.16 3.19 0.27
CA GLN A 180 -22.68 4.57 0.17
C GLN A 180 -21.58 4.66 -0.90
N ARG A 181 -21.70 5.66 -1.78
CA ARG A 181 -20.68 5.91 -2.80
C ARG A 181 -19.36 6.24 -2.12
N ALA A 182 -18.24 5.70 -2.64
CA ALA A 182 -16.92 5.95 -2.06
C ALA A 182 -16.61 7.45 -2.03
N LEU A 183 -16.97 8.17 -3.09
CA LEU A 183 -16.83 9.62 -3.18
C LEU A 183 -17.53 10.37 -2.05
N ASP A 184 -18.78 10.01 -1.74
CA ASP A 184 -19.58 10.70 -0.72
C ASP A 184 -18.99 10.43 0.68
N TYR A 185 -18.60 9.18 0.95
CA TYR A 185 -17.90 8.81 2.19
C TYR A 185 -16.59 9.58 2.36
N LEU A 186 -15.76 9.65 1.31
CA LEU A 186 -14.48 10.37 1.36
C LEU A 186 -14.67 11.88 1.58
N ASN A 187 -15.65 12.49 0.90
CA ASN A 187 -15.97 13.91 1.08
C ASN A 187 -16.41 14.23 2.53
N GLU A 188 -17.20 13.34 3.15
CA GLU A 188 -17.59 13.48 4.56
C GLU A 188 -16.38 13.40 5.51
N LYS A 189 -15.40 12.54 5.19
CA LYS A 189 -14.22 12.34 6.04
C LYS A 189 -13.15 13.40 5.87
N GLU A 190 -13.09 14.12 4.75
CA GLU A 190 -11.97 15.02 4.44
C GLU A 190 -11.75 16.12 5.48
N ALA A 191 -12.80 16.88 5.82
CA ALA A 191 -12.69 17.96 6.79
C ALA A 191 -12.24 17.42 8.17
N LYS A 192 -12.88 16.32 8.60
CA LYS A 192 -12.54 15.64 9.85
C LYS A 192 -11.10 15.12 9.84
N PHE A 193 -10.60 14.60 8.72
CA PHE A 193 -9.22 14.15 8.61
C PHE A 193 -8.24 15.30 8.83
N LYS A 194 -8.44 16.44 8.16
CA LYS A 194 -7.59 17.64 8.30
C LYS A 194 -7.64 18.22 9.71
N ASP A 195 -8.81 18.25 10.34
CA ASP A 195 -8.96 18.74 11.72
C ASP A 195 -8.21 17.83 12.71
N ASN A 196 -8.38 16.51 12.61
CA ASN A 196 -7.68 15.55 13.47
C ASN A 196 -6.17 15.57 13.24
N LEU A 197 -5.71 15.82 12.02
CA LEU A 197 -4.28 15.94 11.71
C LEU A 197 -3.68 17.17 12.43
N ASN A 198 -4.39 18.31 12.39
CA ASN A 198 -3.96 19.49 13.11
C ASN A 198 -3.97 19.26 14.64
N GLU A 199 -4.99 18.59 15.16
CA GLU A 199 -5.09 18.24 16.58
C GLU A 199 -3.98 17.28 17.03
N LEU A 200 -3.63 16.30 16.19
CA LEU A 200 -2.52 15.37 16.44
C LEU A 200 -1.20 16.11 16.66
N TYR A 201 -0.79 16.95 15.70
CA TYR A 201 0.47 17.70 15.81
C TYR A 201 0.43 18.72 16.95
N LYS A 202 -0.71 19.39 17.17
CA LYS A 202 -0.87 20.31 18.29
C LYS A 202 -0.70 19.61 19.64
N THR A 203 -1.19 18.38 19.77
CA THR A 203 -1.06 17.57 20.98
C THR A 203 0.36 17.06 21.18
N ALA A 204 0.98 16.57 20.10
CA ALA A 204 2.35 16.06 20.12
C ALA A 204 3.36 17.16 20.50
N LEU A 205 3.22 18.38 19.95
CA LEU A 205 4.09 19.52 20.29
C LEU A 205 4.09 19.85 21.79
N LYS A 206 2.99 19.58 22.50
CA LYS A 206 2.85 19.80 23.95
C LYS A 206 3.35 18.62 24.79
N ASN A 207 3.41 17.42 24.22
CA ASN A 207 3.66 16.17 24.94
C ASN A 207 4.65 15.29 24.16
N THR A 208 5.80 15.84 23.79
CA THR A 208 6.80 15.09 23.03
C THR A 208 7.34 13.93 23.86
N SER A 209 7.17 12.71 23.36
CA SER A 209 7.85 11.52 23.87
C SER A 209 8.79 10.95 22.81
N GLY A 210 9.44 9.82 23.08
CA GLY A 210 10.33 9.21 22.09
C GLY A 210 9.57 8.44 21.01
N ALA A 211 10.18 8.25 19.84
CA ALA A 211 9.74 7.21 18.90
C ALA A 211 10.41 5.88 19.27
N ASP A 212 9.69 4.77 19.09
CA ASP A 212 10.23 3.41 19.20
C ASP A 212 9.78 2.60 17.99
N TYR A 213 10.56 2.69 16.92
CA TYR A 213 10.28 1.98 15.69
C TYR A 213 10.37 0.47 15.85
N VAL A 214 11.29 -0.01 16.70
CA VAL A 214 11.47 -1.44 16.95
C VAL A 214 10.22 -2.03 17.60
N TYR A 215 9.66 -1.35 18.60
CA TYR A 215 8.38 -1.72 19.20
C TYR A 215 7.24 -1.65 18.18
N TYR A 216 7.13 -0.54 17.44
CA TYR A 216 6.07 -0.34 16.44
C TYR A 216 6.05 -1.47 15.40
N PHE A 217 7.18 -1.75 14.76
CA PHE A 217 7.28 -2.80 13.75
C PHE A 217 7.04 -4.20 14.33
N LYS A 218 7.39 -4.44 15.60
CA LYS A 218 7.17 -5.74 16.25
C LYS A 218 5.73 -5.97 16.69
N ARG A 219 5.05 -4.93 17.19
CA ARG A 219 3.80 -5.07 17.96
C ARG A 219 2.59 -4.44 17.30
N ILE A 220 2.78 -3.43 16.46
CA ILE A 220 1.67 -2.63 15.92
C ILE A 220 1.53 -2.88 14.42
N LEU A 221 2.61 -2.72 13.64
CA LEU A 221 2.55 -2.82 12.19
C LEU A 221 1.98 -4.15 11.67
N PRO A 222 2.34 -5.34 12.22
CA PRO A 222 1.85 -6.62 11.71
C PRO A 222 0.32 -6.73 11.74
N ASP A 223 -0.34 -6.13 12.74
CA ASP A 223 -1.80 -6.11 12.88
C ASP A 223 -2.48 -5.11 11.92
N ARG A 224 -1.70 -4.26 11.26
CA ARG A 224 -2.17 -3.27 10.28
C ARG A 224 -1.96 -3.71 8.85
N ILE A 225 -1.05 -4.65 8.61
CA ILE A 225 -0.86 -5.26 7.29
C ILE A 225 -2.11 -6.05 6.91
N LYS A 226 -2.64 -5.77 5.72
CA LYS A 226 -3.77 -6.51 5.14
C LYS A 226 -3.23 -7.69 4.35
N LYS A 227 -3.73 -8.87 4.71
CA LYS A 227 -3.47 -10.10 3.97
C LYS A 227 -4.45 -10.24 2.80
N SER A 228 -3.93 -10.56 1.62
CA SER A 228 -4.75 -10.91 0.45
C SER A 228 -5.53 -12.20 0.70
N ASP A 229 -6.76 -12.23 0.19
CA ASP A 229 -7.56 -13.44 0.06
C ASP A 229 -7.97 -13.62 -1.40
N ILE A 230 -8.65 -14.71 -1.74
CA ILE A 230 -9.04 -14.97 -3.14
C ILE A 230 -9.99 -13.90 -3.71
N ASN A 231 -10.75 -13.22 -2.85
CA ASN A 231 -11.71 -12.20 -3.26
C ASN A 231 -11.04 -10.85 -3.50
N THR A 232 -10.06 -10.52 -2.66
CA THR A 232 -9.41 -9.21 -2.61
C THR A 232 -7.91 -9.36 -2.52
N GLU A 233 -7.23 -8.83 -3.52
CA GLU A 233 -5.80 -8.62 -3.47
C GLU A 233 -5.49 -7.29 -2.79
N TYR A 234 -4.55 -7.31 -1.85
CA TYR A 234 -4.02 -6.13 -1.19
C TYR A 234 -2.56 -5.88 -1.57
N ILE A 235 -2.21 -4.61 -1.72
CA ILE A 235 -0.83 -4.12 -1.69
C ILE A 235 -0.69 -3.26 -0.44
N ASN A 236 0.27 -3.59 0.44
CA ASN A 236 0.56 -2.79 1.63
C ASN A 236 1.66 -1.78 1.31
N LYS A 237 1.41 -0.51 1.59
CA LYS A 237 2.41 0.56 1.46
C LYS A 237 2.51 1.30 2.79
N VAL A 238 3.72 1.42 3.32
CA VAL A 238 4.00 2.15 4.55
C VAL A 238 4.84 3.37 4.20
N ILE A 239 4.40 4.55 4.63
CA ILE A 239 5.17 5.79 4.52
C ILE A 239 5.55 6.23 5.92
N ILE A 240 6.84 6.39 6.19
CA ILE A 240 7.39 6.84 7.47
C ILE A 240 7.93 8.25 7.27
N LEU A 241 7.53 9.19 8.13
CA LEU A 241 8.11 10.54 8.16
C LEU A 241 8.97 10.64 9.40
N THR A 242 10.28 10.75 9.27
CA THR A 242 11.21 10.68 10.41
C THR A 242 12.51 11.42 10.09
N ASP A 243 13.26 11.79 11.13
CA ASP A 243 14.64 12.26 10.97
C ASP A 243 15.61 11.12 10.61
N GLY A 244 15.15 9.85 10.67
CA GLY A 244 15.87 8.65 10.28
C GLY A 244 16.39 7.82 11.44
N TYR A 245 16.34 8.36 12.65
CA TYR A 245 16.82 7.67 13.85
C TYR A 245 15.72 6.75 14.37
N LEU A 246 16.10 5.56 14.80
CA LEU A 246 15.13 4.52 15.22
C LEU A 246 14.53 4.78 16.61
N GLU A 247 15.07 5.77 17.32
CA GLU A 247 14.75 6.12 18.69
C GLU A 247 15.10 7.58 19.02
N ALA A 248 14.46 8.14 20.04
CA ALA A 248 14.65 9.55 20.38
C ALA A 248 15.89 9.84 21.24
N ASN A 249 16.12 9.11 22.35
CA ASN A 249 17.02 9.58 23.42
C ASN A 249 18.10 8.59 23.88
N ASN A 250 17.88 7.28 23.80
CA ASN A 250 18.87 6.27 24.17
C ASN A 250 19.37 5.61 22.88
N LYS A 251 20.67 5.66 22.57
CA LYS A 251 21.25 5.07 21.34
C LYS A 251 21.24 3.53 21.33
N ILE A 252 20.13 2.89 21.73
CA ILE A 252 20.03 1.44 21.90
C ILE A 252 20.07 0.74 20.54
N TYR A 253 19.41 1.32 19.54
CA TYR A 253 19.25 0.75 18.20
C TYR A 253 20.13 1.46 17.16
N THR A 254 20.15 2.80 17.16
CA THR A 254 20.98 3.64 16.29
C THR A 254 22.30 3.95 16.99
N LYS A 255 23.22 2.99 16.97
CA LYS A 255 24.49 3.02 17.72
C LYS A 255 25.58 3.84 17.03
N ILE A 256 25.23 5.01 16.46
CA ILE A 256 26.18 5.87 15.77
C ILE A 256 27.01 6.67 16.78
N GLU A 257 28.33 6.52 16.71
CA GLU A 257 29.29 7.27 17.53
C GLU A 257 29.93 8.41 16.74
N ASP A 258 30.02 9.59 17.35
CA ASP A 258 30.68 10.75 16.76
C ASP A 258 32.19 10.70 17.04
N ASN A 259 32.91 9.95 16.21
CA ASN A 259 34.36 9.86 16.26
C ASN A 259 34.98 9.70 14.86
N ASN A 260 36.31 9.80 14.78
CA ASN A 260 37.03 9.77 13.50
C ASN A 260 36.94 8.43 12.77
N VAL A 261 36.74 7.31 13.48
CA VAL A 261 36.60 5.98 12.87
C VAL A 261 35.35 5.92 12.02
N TRP A 262 34.22 6.40 12.55
CA TRP A 262 32.94 6.42 11.85
C TRP A 262 32.95 7.34 10.63
N LYS A 263 33.51 8.54 10.78
CA LYS A 263 33.66 9.49 9.65
C LYS A 263 34.57 8.93 8.55
N SER A 264 35.67 8.27 8.93
CA SER A 264 36.59 7.64 7.98
C SER A 264 35.94 6.48 7.25
N ALA A 265 35.12 5.68 7.95
CA ALA A 265 34.37 4.57 7.38
C ALA A 265 33.34 5.02 6.32
N VAL A 266 32.77 6.22 6.46
CA VAL A 266 31.94 6.79 5.39
C VAL A 266 32.82 7.26 4.23
N ALA A 267 33.89 7.99 4.51
CA ALA A 267 34.77 8.56 3.49
C ALA A 267 35.45 7.51 2.60
N ASN A 268 35.76 6.33 3.13
CA ASN A 268 36.37 5.22 2.40
C ASN A 268 35.34 4.17 1.89
N GLY A 269 34.05 4.36 2.19
CA GLY A 269 32.97 3.43 1.82
C GLY A 269 32.84 2.16 2.66
N SER A 270 33.58 2.00 3.77
CA SER A 270 33.56 0.80 4.64
C SER A 270 32.57 0.89 5.82
N HIS A 271 31.59 1.79 5.76
CA HIS A 271 30.63 2.03 6.85
C HIS A 271 29.73 0.81 7.13
N VAL A 272 29.39 0.01 6.10
CA VAL A 272 28.64 -1.25 6.28
C VAL A 272 29.49 -2.27 7.03
N ASP A 273 30.74 -2.47 6.60
CA ASP A 273 31.68 -3.39 7.25
C ASP A 273 31.86 -3.05 8.74
N LEU A 274 31.99 -1.75 9.05
CA LEU A 274 32.09 -1.27 10.43
C LEU A 274 30.87 -1.69 11.27
N LEU A 275 29.65 -1.60 10.71
CA LEU A 275 28.44 -2.03 11.40
C LEU A 275 28.39 -3.55 11.59
N GLU A 276 28.86 -4.34 10.62
CA GLU A 276 28.90 -5.80 10.68
C GLU A 276 29.91 -6.31 11.71
N GLU A 277 31.16 -5.84 11.65
CA GLU A 277 32.26 -6.26 12.52
C GLU A 277 31.97 -5.99 14.00
N ASN A 278 31.23 -4.91 14.28
CA ASN A 278 30.87 -4.51 15.63
C ASN A 278 29.48 -5.01 16.06
N ASN A 279 28.80 -5.81 15.23
CA ASN A 279 27.45 -6.33 15.47
C ASN A 279 26.46 -5.23 15.90
N LEU A 280 26.48 -4.11 15.17
CA LEU A 280 25.74 -2.90 15.52
C LEU A 280 24.36 -2.81 14.87
N PHE A 281 24.08 -3.66 13.88
CA PHE A 281 22.78 -3.71 13.23
C PHE A 281 21.65 -4.12 14.18
N ILE A 282 20.43 -3.71 13.81
CA ILE A 282 19.22 -4.12 14.53
C ILE A 282 19.09 -5.64 14.41
N PRO A 283 18.92 -6.36 15.52
CA PRO A 283 18.72 -7.81 15.47
C PRO A 283 17.50 -8.18 14.63
N ASN A 284 17.58 -9.33 13.95
CA ASN A 284 16.41 -9.90 13.26
C ASN A 284 15.30 -10.17 14.28
N MET A 285 14.10 -9.69 13.99
CA MET A 285 12.97 -9.68 14.93
C MET A 285 12.02 -10.88 14.77
N ASN A 286 12.38 -11.91 13.99
CA ASN A 286 11.61 -13.13 13.75
C ASN A 286 10.19 -12.89 13.21
N TYR A 287 9.99 -11.81 12.44
CA TYR A 287 8.78 -11.60 11.64
C TYR A 287 9.16 -11.06 10.26
N THR A 288 8.27 -11.31 9.30
CA THR A 288 8.43 -10.87 7.91
C THR A 288 7.25 -10.00 7.52
N LEU A 289 7.47 -9.06 6.61
CA LEU A 289 6.45 -8.19 6.03
C LEU A 289 6.32 -8.45 4.52
N PRO A 290 6.02 -9.70 4.11
CA PRO A 290 5.86 -10.00 2.69
C PRO A 290 4.66 -9.21 2.14
N ASN A 291 4.71 -8.80 0.88
CA ASN A 291 3.68 -7.96 0.25
C ASN A 291 3.52 -6.57 0.88
N THR A 292 4.62 -6.05 1.43
CA THR A 292 4.73 -4.67 1.93
C THR A 292 5.84 -3.94 1.21
N GLU A 293 5.56 -2.71 0.80
CA GLU A 293 6.56 -1.74 0.39
C GLU A 293 6.66 -0.62 1.42
N ILE A 294 7.86 -0.09 1.63
CA ILE A 294 8.10 0.98 2.62
C ILE A 294 8.83 2.15 1.96
N LEU A 295 8.42 3.37 2.32
CA LEU A 295 9.07 4.62 1.96
C LEU A 295 9.34 5.42 3.23
N VAL A 296 10.57 5.87 3.41
CA VAL A 296 11.04 6.68 4.54
C VAL A 296 11.43 8.05 4.00
N LEU A 297 10.78 9.09 4.51
CA LEU A 297 10.90 10.48 4.06
C LEU A 297 11.35 11.38 5.20
N GLU A 298 11.75 12.60 4.82
CA GLU A 298 12.10 13.70 5.74
C GLU A 298 13.36 13.46 6.57
N ILE A 299 14.25 12.59 6.09
CA ILE A 299 15.49 12.26 6.79
C ILE A 299 16.34 13.52 6.94
N THR A 300 16.65 13.85 8.18
CA THR A 300 17.39 15.05 8.54
C THR A 300 18.47 14.65 9.54
N GLU A 301 19.72 14.77 9.12
CA GLU A 301 20.86 14.48 10.00
C GLU A 301 20.88 15.46 11.17
N ARG A 302 21.15 14.94 12.38
CA ARG A 302 21.42 15.79 13.54
C ARG A 302 22.74 16.55 13.35
N ASP A 303 22.91 17.68 14.04
CA ASP A 303 24.04 18.60 13.86
C ASP A 303 25.43 17.92 13.90
N ASN A 304 25.62 16.93 14.77
CA ASN A 304 26.88 16.20 14.90
C ASN A 304 27.14 15.20 13.76
N GLY A 305 26.14 14.98 12.91
CA GLY A 305 26.07 13.97 11.88
C GLY A 305 26.12 14.45 10.45
N ILE A 306 26.08 15.76 10.24
CA ILE A 306 25.88 16.35 8.93
C ILE A 306 26.93 15.83 7.94
N GLY A 307 26.46 15.26 6.83
CA GLY A 307 27.27 14.76 5.73
C GLY A 307 27.77 13.32 5.88
N TRP A 308 27.39 12.60 6.94
CA TRP A 308 27.88 11.22 7.15
C TRP A 308 26.92 10.30 7.92
N HIS A 309 26.03 10.81 8.77
CA HIS A 309 25.02 9.99 9.46
C HIS A 309 24.08 9.29 8.47
N LYS A 310 23.72 9.95 7.37
CA LYS A 310 22.80 9.41 6.36
C LYS A 310 23.22 8.03 5.88
N GLU A 311 24.51 7.81 5.61
CA GLU A 311 25.01 6.54 5.08
C GLU A 311 24.78 5.40 6.10
N PHE A 312 25.06 5.65 7.37
CA PHE A 312 24.75 4.71 8.45
C PHE A 312 23.24 4.50 8.62
N LEU A 313 22.44 5.57 8.64
CA LEU A 313 20.98 5.46 8.77
C LEU A 313 20.37 4.65 7.61
N SER A 314 20.78 4.92 6.37
CA SER A 314 20.37 4.17 5.18
C SER A 314 20.73 2.69 5.33
N ALA A 315 21.97 2.38 5.74
CA ALA A 315 22.42 1.01 5.98
C ALA A 315 21.57 0.29 7.05
N TYR A 316 21.27 0.97 8.17
CA TYR A 316 20.41 0.46 9.23
C TYR A 316 19.03 0.07 8.72
N TRP A 317 18.32 1.00 8.08
CA TRP A 317 16.98 0.76 7.55
C TRP A 317 16.98 -0.30 6.46
N LYS A 318 17.94 -0.23 5.52
CA LYS A 318 18.04 -1.15 4.39
C LYS A 318 18.25 -2.58 4.83
N LYS A 319 19.21 -2.83 5.73
CA LYS A 319 19.45 -4.17 6.25
C LYS A 319 18.23 -4.67 7.02
N TRP A 320 17.65 -3.84 7.88
CA TRP A 320 16.50 -4.25 8.69
C TRP A 320 15.29 -4.62 7.84
N PHE A 321 14.97 -3.81 6.82
CA PHE A 321 13.87 -4.10 5.91
C PHE A 321 14.15 -5.29 4.97
N LYS A 322 15.41 -5.50 4.57
CA LYS A 322 15.83 -6.70 3.83
C LYS A 322 15.62 -7.96 4.67
N ASP A 323 16.03 -7.93 5.93
CA ASP A 323 15.85 -9.04 6.87
C ASP A 323 14.35 -9.35 7.13
N MET A 324 13.46 -8.34 6.99
CA MET A 324 12.01 -8.50 7.04
C MET A 324 11.34 -8.91 5.71
N ASN A 325 12.09 -9.03 4.62
CA ASN A 325 11.57 -9.32 3.27
C ASN A 325 10.55 -8.28 2.75
N VAL A 326 10.86 -6.99 2.95
CA VAL A 326 10.11 -5.87 2.36
C VAL A 326 10.37 -5.81 0.84
N GLN A 327 9.32 -5.66 0.04
CA GLN A 327 9.36 -5.93 -1.41
C GLN A 327 10.20 -4.94 -2.22
N ASN A 328 10.18 -3.66 -1.88
CA ASN A 328 10.87 -2.61 -2.64
C ASN A 328 12.30 -2.37 -2.20
N ILE A 329 12.87 -3.23 -1.34
CA ILE A 329 14.22 -3.10 -0.81
C ILE A 329 15.15 -4.05 -1.57
N ASN A 330 16.17 -3.49 -2.20
CA ASN A 330 17.20 -4.25 -2.89
C ASN A 330 18.57 -3.61 -2.69
N ASP A 331 19.64 -4.37 -2.94
CA ASP A 331 21.01 -3.94 -2.65
C ASP A 331 21.45 -2.73 -3.50
N ASN A 332 20.81 -2.50 -4.65
CA ASN A 332 21.23 -1.50 -5.63
C ASN A 332 20.39 -0.22 -5.61
N ASN A 333 19.40 -0.11 -4.73
CA ASN A 333 18.48 1.01 -4.75
C ASN A 333 18.08 1.49 -3.35
N ASP A 334 18.39 2.75 -3.07
CA ASP A 334 17.97 3.45 -1.85
C ASP A 334 16.75 4.35 -2.11
N ASP A 335 15.93 4.00 -3.12
CA ASP A 335 14.75 4.78 -3.49
C ASP A 335 13.72 4.91 -2.38
N PHE A 336 13.78 3.97 -1.43
CA PHE A 336 12.96 3.94 -0.24
C PHE A 336 13.37 4.98 0.82
N PHE A 337 14.56 5.58 0.74
CA PHE A 337 15.11 6.46 1.79
C PHE A 337 15.39 7.86 1.22
N ARG A 338 14.72 8.89 1.76
CA ARG A 338 14.73 10.25 1.21
C ARG A 338 15.05 11.31 2.25
N LEU A 339 16.12 12.05 1.98
CA LEU A 339 16.47 13.26 2.73
C LEU A 339 15.34 14.29 2.66
N HIS A 340 15.23 15.08 3.72
CA HIS A 340 14.42 16.27 3.73
C HIS A 340 14.80 17.17 2.55
N ASN A 341 13.78 17.67 1.86
CA ASN A 341 13.91 18.60 0.76
C ASN A 341 12.98 19.79 1.02
N ASN A 342 13.53 20.99 0.99
CA ASN A 342 12.76 22.22 1.16
C ASN A 342 11.68 22.40 0.07
N ASN A 343 11.81 21.68 -1.06
CA ASN A 343 10.82 21.64 -2.12
C ASN A 343 9.85 20.47 -1.93
N THR A 344 8.72 20.73 -1.27
CA THR A 344 7.69 19.71 -1.02
C THR A 344 7.21 19.03 -2.30
N ASP A 345 7.17 19.72 -3.45
CA ASP A 345 6.69 19.15 -4.72
C ASP A 345 7.51 17.95 -5.18
N GLU A 346 8.82 17.94 -4.91
CA GLU A 346 9.68 16.81 -5.23
C GLU A 346 9.34 15.59 -4.37
N THR A 347 9.19 15.81 -3.06
CA THR A 347 8.71 14.78 -2.11
C THR A 347 7.35 14.24 -2.53
N ILE A 348 6.43 15.10 -2.97
CA ILE A 348 5.10 14.67 -3.46
C ILE A 348 5.21 13.85 -4.74
N ASN A 349 6.13 14.18 -5.65
CA ASN A 349 6.33 13.38 -6.86
C ASN A 349 6.88 11.99 -6.54
N ILE A 350 7.75 11.86 -5.53
CA ILE A 350 8.22 10.56 -5.02
C ILE A 350 7.05 9.78 -4.43
N VAL A 351 6.24 10.40 -3.57
CA VAL A 351 5.01 9.80 -3.01
C VAL A 351 4.07 9.33 -4.12
N ARG A 352 3.82 10.15 -5.15
CA ARG A 352 2.96 9.79 -6.29
C ARG A 352 3.47 8.56 -7.03
N LYS A 353 4.78 8.48 -7.28
CA LYS A 353 5.41 7.31 -7.90
C LYS A 353 5.29 6.09 -6.98
N PHE A 354 5.44 6.28 -5.67
CA PHE A 354 5.31 5.20 -4.70
C PHE A 354 3.88 4.67 -4.62
N LEU A 355 2.84 5.49 -4.76
CA LEU A 355 1.44 5.04 -4.62
C LEU A 355 0.83 4.40 -5.89
N ASN A 356 1.48 4.54 -7.05
CA ASN A 356 0.96 4.07 -8.35
C ASN A 356 1.80 2.92 -8.90
#